data_AF-A0A1T4JLA8-F1
#
_entry.id   AF-A0A1T4JLA8-F1
#
_cell.length_a   1.000
_cell.length_b   1.000
_cell.length_c   1.000
_cell.angle_alpha   90.00
_cell.angle_beta   90.00
_cell.angle_gamma   90.00
#
_symmetry.space_group_name_H-M   'P 1'
#
loop_
_entity.id
_entity.type
_entity.pdbx_description
1 polymer ?
#
loop_
_entity_poly.entity_id
_entity_poly.type
_entity_poly.pdbx_seq_one_letter_code
_entity_poly.pdbx_strand_id
1 'polypeptide(L)'
;MSRAVIDEGPLSPCIDQTKAEIEAYYRNAPIAAAAVVRHTQGHLLQYVVTEIEGRNLKRGRVYIRGAGAFYMKSGANCFHPKGQTTLVVPTDAVLAWAKEHPRGELDISTIRTGRVS
;
A
#
# COMPACT_ATOMS: atom_id res chain seq x y z
N MET A 1 -15.11 -33.12 -18.80
CA MET A 1 -15.38 -31.67 -18.66
C MET A 1 -14.19 -31.04 -17.97
N SER A 2 -13.30 -30.41 -18.73
CA SER A 2 -12.11 -29.72 -18.25
C SER A 2 -12.53 -28.51 -17.43
N ARG A 3 -12.17 -28.50 -16.15
CA ARG A 3 -12.42 -27.38 -15.23
C ARG A 3 -11.45 -26.28 -15.63
N ALA A 4 -11.97 -25.15 -16.12
CA ALA A 4 -11.15 -23.98 -16.42
C ALA A 4 -10.38 -23.57 -15.15
N VAL A 5 -9.05 -23.65 -15.24
CA VAL A 5 -8.17 -22.98 -14.30
C VAL A 5 -8.34 -21.49 -14.63
N ILE A 6 -8.97 -20.76 -13.72
CA ILE A 6 -9.03 -19.29 -13.85
C ILE A 6 -7.61 -18.85 -13.54
N ASP A 7 -6.93 -18.30 -14.54
CA ASP A 7 -5.61 -17.71 -14.39
C ASP A 7 -5.74 -16.58 -13.35
N GLU A 8 -5.32 -16.85 -12.11
CA GLU A 8 -5.28 -15.85 -11.06
C GLU A 8 -4.13 -14.93 -11.42
N GLY A 9 -4.46 -13.80 -12.05
CA GLY A 9 -3.48 -12.76 -12.38
C GLY A 9 -2.62 -12.39 -11.18
N PRO A 10 -1.43 -11.82 -11.41
CA PRO A 10 -0.45 -11.56 -10.36
C PRO A 10 -1.04 -10.81 -9.16
N LEU A 11 -0.69 -11.25 -7.96
CA LEU A 11 -1.15 -10.65 -6.71
C LEU A 11 -0.25 -9.47 -6.32
N SER A 12 -0.87 -8.45 -5.72
CA SER A 12 -0.17 -7.32 -5.12
C SER A 12 0.84 -7.77 -4.05
N PRO A 13 2.07 -7.23 -4.02
CA PRO A 13 3.11 -7.62 -3.05
C PRO A 13 2.77 -7.23 -1.59
N CYS A 14 1.73 -6.42 -1.39
CA CYS A 14 1.25 -6.03 -0.07
C CYS A 14 -0.09 -6.69 0.30
N ILE A 15 -0.53 -7.73 -0.42
CA ILE A 15 -1.88 -8.29 -0.29
C ILE A 15 -2.21 -8.83 1.10
N ASP A 16 -1.20 -9.36 1.81
CA ASP A 16 -1.36 -9.94 3.14
C ASP A 16 -1.05 -8.94 4.27
N GLN A 17 -0.68 -7.69 3.94
CA GLN A 17 -0.43 -6.67 4.96
C GLN A 17 -1.72 -6.22 5.64
N THR A 18 -1.70 -6.23 6.95
CA THR A 18 -2.80 -5.84 7.81
C THR A 18 -2.71 -4.38 8.24
N LYS A 19 -3.85 -3.80 8.64
CA LYS A 19 -3.88 -2.45 9.24
C LYS A 19 -3.03 -2.35 10.50
N ALA A 20 -2.93 -3.44 11.27
CA ALA A 20 -2.12 -3.48 12.49
C ALA A 20 -0.62 -3.39 12.18
N GLU A 21 -0.14 -4.06 11.13
CA GLU A 21 1.26 -3.97 10.68
C GLU A 21 1.59 -2.58 10.13
N ILE A 22 0.69 -2.01 9.33
CA ILE A 22 0.82 -0.63 8.83
C ILE A 22 0.90 0.35 10.01
N GLU A 23 -0.01 0.22 10.97
CA GLU A 23 -0.02 1.06 12.17
C GLU A 23 1.25 0.91 13.00
N ALA A 24 1.67 -0.32 13.26
CA ALA A 24 2.88 -0.61 14.02
C ALA A 24 4.12 -0.01 13.35
N TYR A 25 4.24 -0.13 12.02
CA TYR A 25 5.33 0.47 11.28
C TYR A 25 5.33 2.00 11.42
N TYR A 26 4.24 2.67 11.00
CA TYR A 26 4.22 4.13 10.91
C TYR A 26 4.17 4.85 12.26
N ARG A 27 3.74 4.18 13.33
CA ARG A 27 3.88 4.73 14.69
C ARG A 27 5.33 4.78 15.14
N ASN A 28 6.13 3.78 14.79
CA ASN A 28 7.49 3.61 15.33
C ASN A 28 8.59 4.15 14.40
N ALA A 29 8.40 4.07 13.08
CA ALA A 29 9.39 4.48 12.09
C ALA A 29 9.85 5.95 12.30
N PRO A 30 11.17 6.23 12.29
CA PRO A 30 11.68 7.58 12.49
C PRO A 30 11.32 8.50 11.31
N ILE A 31 11.45 9.82 11.53
CA ILE A 31 11.43 10.79 10.42
C ILE A 31 12.60 10.45 9.48
N ALA A 32 12.43 10.69 8.18
CA ALA A 32 13.31 10.26 7.09
C ALA A 32 13.38 8.74 6.85
N ALA A 33 12.67 7.92 7.62
CA ALA A 33 12.50 6.51 7.27
C ALA A 33 11.69 6.37 5.97
N ALA A 34 11.90 5.24 5.29
CA ALA A 34 11.16 4.91 4.09
C ALA A 34 9.64 4.91 4.34
N ALA A 35 8.89 5.35 3.34
CA ALA A 35 7.45 5.22 3.29
C ALA A 35 7.05 4.80 1.89
N VAL A 36 6.02 3.96 1.78
CA VAL A 36 5.49 3.56 0.48
C VAL A 36 4.03 3.97 0.38
N VAL A 37 3.74 4.76 -0.64
CA VAL A 37 2.38 5.15 -1.02
C VAL A 37 1.91 4.22 -2.14
N ARG A 38 0.82 3.51 -1.90
CA ARG A 38 0.14 2.66 -2.87
C ARG A 38 -0.97 3.45 -3.55
N HIS A 39 -0.94 3.47 -4.87
CA HIS A 39 -2.01 3.97 -5.74
C HIS A 39 -2.67 2.80 -6.49
N THR A 40 -4.00 2.81 -6.57
CA THR A 40 -4.79 1.76 -7.24
C THR A 40 -5.82 2.34 -8.23
N GLN A 41 -5.57 3.53 -8.78
CA GLN A 41 -6.54 4.22 -9.64
C GLN A 41 -6.45 3.69 -11.08
N GLY A 42 -7.61 3.47 -11.71
CA GLY A 42 -7.68 3.11 -13.13
C GLY A 42 -7.06 1.75 -13.47
N HIS A 43 -7.24 0.75 -12.59
CA HIS A 43 -6.65 -0.60 -12.71
C HIS A 43 -5.11 -0.64 -12.66
N LEU A 44 -4.46 0.49 -12.38
CA LEU A 44 -3.01 0.59 -12.21
C LEU A 44 -2.65 0.41 -10.73
N LEU A 45 -1.81 -0.58 -10.43
CA LEU A 45 -1.14 -0.69 -9.13
C LEU A 45 0.22 -0.02 -9.22
N GLN A 46 0.42 1.06 -8.47
CA GLN A 46 1.69 1.77 -8.37
C GLN A 46 2.12 1.90 -6.91
N TYR A 47 3.42 1.73 -6.67
CA TYR A 47 4.06 2.03 -5.38
C TYR A 47 5.06 3.15 -5.56
N VAL A 48 4.89 4.23 -4.80
CA VAL A 48 5.82 5.34 -4.75
C VAL A 48 6.61 5.25 -3.44
N VAL A 49 7.91 4.99 -3.57
CA VAL A 49 8.85 4.98 -2.44
C VAL A 49 9.30 6.42 -2.17
N THR A 50 9.13 6.86 -0.93
CA THR A 50 9.48 8.20 -0.45
C THR A 50 9.85 8.08 1.03
N GLU A 51 9.74 9.16 1.80
CA GLU A 51 10.11 9.21 3.21
C GLU A 51 9.05 9.87 4.09
N ILE A 52 9.09 9.53 5.38
CA ILE A 52 8.31 10.17 6.42
C ILE A 52 8.89 11.57 6.69
N GLU A 53 8.09 12.62 6.53
CA GLU A 53 8.51 14.00 6.84
C GLU A 53 8.06 14.44 8.25
N GLY A 54 7.06 13.79 8.83
CA GLY A 54 6.57 14.14 10.15
C GLY A 54 5.57 13.15 10.73
N ARG A 55 5.33 13.26 12.04
CA ARG A 55 4.36 12.44 12.78
C ARG A 55 3.61 13.30 13.80
N ASN A 56 2.30 13.07 13.91
CA ASN A 56 1.46 13.64 14.97
C ASN A 56 0.76 12.50 15.70
N LEU A 57 1.39 12.02 16.78
CA LEU A 57 0.90 10.91 17.58
C LEU A 57 -0.45 11.21 18.24
N LYS A 58 -0.67 12.46 18.68
CA LYS A 58 -1.93 12.90 19.31
C LYS A 58 -3.12 12.77 18.35
N ARG A 59 -2.92 13.06 17.07
CA ARG A 59 -3.97 12.95 16.04
C ARG A 59 -3.96 11.61 15.30
N GLY A 60 -3.02 10.72 15.61
CA GLY A 60 -2.87 9.44 14.92
C GLY A 60 -2.48 9.59 13.44
N ARG A 61 -1.70 10.63 13.08
CA ARG A 61 -1.33 10.94 11.70
C ARG A 61 0.16 10.82 11.44
N VAL A 62 0.50 10.42 10.21
CA VAL A 62 1.83 10.49 9.63
C VAL A 62 1.78 11.36 8.38
N TYR A 63 2.86 12.10 8.14
CA TYR A 63 3.03 12.99 7.00
C TYR A 63 4.13 12.42 6.13
N ILE A 64 3.82 12.25 4.84
CA ILE A 64 4.68 11.60 3.87
C ILE A 64 5.10 12.64 2.82
N ARG A 65 6.40 12.73 2.57
CA ARG A 65 6.96 13.71 1.65
C ARG A 65 6.35 13.54 0.26
N GLY A 66 5.76 14.62 -0.24
CA GLY A 66 5.11 14.66 -1.55
C GLY A 66 3.73 14.00 -1.63
N ALA A 67 3.22 13.40 -0.54
CA ALA A 67 1.94 12.68 -0.54
C ALA A 67 0.96 13.13 0.57
N GLY A 68 1.41 13.97 1.50
CA GLY A 68 0.57 14.60 2.51
C GLY A 68 0.26 13.68 3.70
N ALA A 69 -0.94 13.83 4.27
CA ALA A 69 -1.29 13.25 5.57
C ALA A 69 -2.09 11.93 5.45
N PHE A 70 -1.74 10.97 6.31
CA PHE A 70 -2.37 9.65 6.39
C PHE A 70 -2.67 9.26 7.83
N TYR A 71 -3.71 8.44 8.02
CA TYR A 71 -4.04 7.84 9.31
C TYR A 71 -3.13 6.64 9.58
N MET A 72 -2.37 6.67 10.68
CA MET A 72 -1.46 5.56 11.03
C MET A 72 -2.24 4.26 11.27
N LYS A 73 -3.42 4.33 11.91
CA LYS A 73 -4.27 3.16 12.23
C LYS A 73 -4.75 2.32 11.04
N SER A 74 -4.66 2.85 9.83
CA SER A 74 -5.22 2.19 8.65
C SER A 74 -4.44 2.42 7.37
N GLY A 75 -3.42 3.27 7.39
CA GLY A 75 -2.73 3.74 6.19
C GLY A 75 -3.60 4.57 5.24
N ALA A 76 -4.84 4.92 5.59
CA ALA A 76 -5.72 5.64 4.68
C ALA A 76 -5.30 7.10 4.55
N ASN A 77 -5.32 7.63 3.33
CA ASN A 77 -5.09 9.06 3.09
C ASN A 77 -6.20 9.89 3.74
N CYS A 78 -5.83 11.00 4.41
CA CYS A 78 -6.79 11.84 5.12
C CYS A 78 -7.77 12.60 4.19
N PHE A 79 -7.43 12.78 2.92
CA PHE A 79 -8.22 13.54 1.95
C PHE A 79 -8.86 12.66 0.86
N HIS A 80 -8.34 11.44 0.68
CA HIS A 80 -8.86 10.45 -0.28
C HIS A 80 -9.23 9.13 0.43
N PRO A 81 -10.29 9.13 1.27
CA PRO A 81 -10.59 7.99 2.14
C PRO A 81 -11.11 6.74 1.41
N LYS A 82 -11.46 6.85 0.11
CA LYS A 82 -12.01 5.73 -0.70
C LYS A 82 -10.98 4.63 -1.03
N GLY A 83 -9.77 4.70 -0.47
CA GLY A 83 -8.78 3.60 -0.55
C GLY A 83 -7.88 3.60 -1.78
N GLN A 84 -8.09 4.53 -2.73
CA GLN A 84 -7.26 4.64 -3.94
C GLN A 84 -5.82 5.06 -3.67
N THR A 85 -5.58 5.79 -2.55
CA THR A 85 -4.25 6.20 -2.09
C THR A 85 -4.10 5.79 -0.63
N THR A 86 -3.20 4.86 -0.38
CA THR A 86 -3.01 4.23 0.95
C THR A 86 -1.54 4.03 1.25
N LEU A 87 -1.19 3.87 2.52
CA LEU A 87 0.13 3.43 2.94
C LEU A 87 0.19 1.92 3.02
N VAL A 88 1.38 1.40 2.75
CA VAL A 88 1.77 0.01 2.97
C VAL A 88 3.11 -0.01 3.69
N VAL A 89 3.41 -1.09 4.39
CA VAL A 89 4.73 -1.32 4.98
C VAL A 89 5.77 -1.47 3.85
N PRO A 90 6.93 -0.78 3.93
CA PRO A 90 8.04 -0.92 2.98
C PRO A 90 8.77 -2.26 3.12
N THR A 91 8.09 -3.38 2.89
CA THR A 91 8.72 -4.70 2.88
C THR A 91 9.62 -4.88 1.66
N ASP A 92 10.57 -5.80 1.72
CA ASP A 92 11.50 -6.06 0.61
C ASP A 92 10.76 -6.37 -0.71
N ALA A 93 9.66 -7.13 -0.65
CA ALA A 93 8.83 -7.42 -1.82
C ALA A 93 8.18 -6.17 -2.43
N VAL A 94 7.68 -5.25 -1.59
CA VAL A 94 7.09 -3.99 -2.06
C VAL A 94 8.16 -3.07 -2.66
N LEU A 95 9.34 -3.01 -2.03
CA LEU A 95 10.46 -2.19 -2.51
C LEU A 95 11.03 -2.73 -3.84
N ALA A 96 11.16 -4.05 -3.96
CA ALA A 96 11.57 -4.70 -5.21
C ALA A 96 10.57 -4.42 -6.34
N TRP A 97 9.28 -4.61 -6.09
CA TRP A 97 8.24 -4.33 -7.07
C TRP A 97 8.23 -2.87 -7.51
N ALA A 98 8.36 -1.92 -6.58
CA ALA A 98 8.41 -0.50 -6.91
C ALA A 98 9.60 -0.13 -7.81
N LYS A 99 10.73 -0.84 -7.65
CA LYS A 99 11.93 -0.67 -8.49
C LYS A 99 11.74 -1.28 -9.88
N GLU A 100 11.09 -2.43 -9.97
CA GLU A 100 10.81 -3.14 -11.23
C GLU A 100 9.71 -2.46 -12.05
N HIS A 101 8.71 -1.88 -11.38
CA HIS A 101 7.53 -1.25 -11.99
C HIS A 101 7.39 0.23 -11.56
N PRO A 102 8.33 1.13 -11.91
CA PRO A 102 8.34 2.51 -11.42
C PRO A 102 7.11 3.33 -11.86
N ARG A 103 6.45 2.93 -12.95
CA ARG A 103 5.22 3.56 -13.48
C ARG A 103 3.95 2.82 -13.07
N GLY A 104 4.07 1.79 -12.23
CA GLY A 104 2.99 0.86 -11.90
C GLY A 104 2.75 -0.17 -12.99
N GLU A 105 1.86 -1.12 -12.67
CA GLU A 105 1.48 -2.24 -13.53
C GLU A 105 -0.04 -2.36 -13.58
N LEU A 106 -0.60 -2.71 -14.73
CA LEU A 106 -2.04 -2.89 -14.92
C LEU A 106 -2.48 -4.30 -14.48
N ASP A 107 -3.77 -4.45 -14.17
CA ASP A 107 -4.44 -5.74 -13.95
C ASP A 107 -3.85 -6.60 -12.83
N ILE A 108 -3.17 -5.97 -11.85
CA ILE A 108 -2.71 -6.63 -10.62
C ILE A 108 -3.87 -6.76 -9.63
N SER A 109 -4.06 -7.97 -9.10
CA SER A 109 -5.09 -8.19 -8.09
C SER A 109 -4.69 -7.61 -6.74
N THR A 110 -5.56 -6.77 -6.16
CA THR A 110 -5.37 -6.15 -4.83
C THR A 110 -6.21 -6.81 -3.73
N ILE A 111 -7.00 -7.82 -4.10
CA ILE A 111 -7.84 -8.62 -3.20
C ILE A 111 -7.61 -10.10 -3.49
N ARG A 112 -7.51 -10.94 -2.45
CA ARG A 112 -7.56 -12.40 -2.67
C ARG A 112 -9.00 -12.73 -3.04
N THR A 113 -9.25 -13.07 -4.29
CA THR A 113 -10.57 -13.56 -4.71
C THR A 113 -10.70 -14.99 -4.21
N GLY A 114 -11.16 -15.18 -2.98
CA GLY A 114 -11.60 -16.49 -2.52
C GLY A 114 -12.85 -16.90 -3.30
N ARG A 115 -12.86 -18.08 -3.94
CA ARG A 115 -14.10 -18.76 -4.30
C ARG A 115 -14.96 -18.83 -3.03
N VAL A 116 -16.09 -18.14 -3.02
CA VAL A 116 -17.17 -18.48 -2.10
C VAL A 116 -17.61 -19.89 -2.50
N SER A 117 -17.48 -20.82 -1.55
CA SER A 117 -17.96 -22.19 -1.64
C SER A 117 -19.46 -22.25 -1.92
#